data_AF-A0A2S5MWB1-F1
#
_entry.id   AF-A0A2S5MWB1-F1
#
_cell.length_a   1.000
_cell.length_b   1.000
_cell.length_c   1.000
_cell.angle_alpha   90.00
_cell.angle_beta   90.00
_cell.angle_gamma   90.00
#
_symmetry.space_group_name_H-M   'P 1'
#
loop_
_entity.id
_entity.type
_entity.pdbx_description
1 polymer ?
#
loop_
_entity_poly.entity_id
_entity_poly.type
_entity_poly.pdbx_seq_one_letter_code
_entity_poly.pdbx_strand_id
1 'polypeptide(L)'
;MAKFTQRGCDVLSVLTAIGSLAVLNGCASGGQPLSLTPGGLPAVTGYTEGNAVMPQGYQVSGGGDNALRVTVTGSATTPNERLLKIALARAAQYGTEQNSKTFRAAEPAYSVRCGKTSVSERGATRALSPTDYRVVTLDVTFGKSSSADPADRPTKPTAAALLAEIQAEQIPQETQAALAAQLAQACGRSAP
;
A
#
# COMPACT_ATOMS: atom_id res chain seq x y z
N MET A 1 21.38 -50.68 -18.55
CA MET A 1 19.95 -50.34 -18.69
C MET A 1 19.87 -49.09 -19.56
N ALA A 2 19.50 -49.27 -20.83
CA ALA A 2 19.67 -48.28 -21.90
C ALA A 2 18.36 -47.59 -22.30
N LYS A 3 18.51 -46.37 -22.83
CA LYS A 3 17.54 -45.38 -23.35
C LYS A 3 16.75 -45.85 -24.60
N PHE A 4 15.85 -44.95 -25.04
CA PHE A 4 15.19 -44.75 -26.36
C PHE A 4 13.77 -45.37 -26.48
N THR A 5 12.70 -44.76 -27.04
CA THR A 5 12.45 -43.44 -27.67
C THR A 5 11.01 -43.36 -28.26
N GLN A 6 10.46 -42.13 -28.42
CA GLN A 6 9.41 -41.66 -29.38
C GLN A 6 7.97 -42.23 -29.34
N ARG A 7 6.91 -41.39 -29.27
CA ARG A 7 6.24 -40.47 -30.25
C ARG A 7 5.07 -41.13 -30.99
N GLY A 8 3.99 -40.36 -31.16
CA GLY A 8 2.93 -40.53 -32.15
C GLY A 8 1.54 -40.48 -31.48
N CYS A 9 0.87 -39.33 -31.37
CA CYS A 9 0.13 -38.58 -32.40
C CYS A 9 -1.20 -39.24 -32.82
N ASP A 10 -2.27 -38.43 -32.68
CA ASP A 10 -3.58 -38.47 -33.35
C ASP A 10 -4.52 -39.62 -32.94
N VAL A 11 -5.83 -39.44 -32.78
CA VAL A 11 -6.84 -38.96 -33.75
C VAL A 11 -8.12 -38.61 -32.94
N LEU A 12 -8.57 -37.35 -32.86
CA LEU A 12 -9.60 -36.72 -33.72
C LEU A 12 -11.07 -36.98 -33.29
N SER A 13 -11.76 -35.93 -32.81
CA SER A 13 -13.22 -35.68 -32.92
C SER A 13 -13.46 -34.23 -32.45
N VAL A 14 -13.55 -33.17 -33.26
CA VAL A 14 -14.39 -32.81 -34.43
C VAL A 14 -15.83 -32.42 -34.06
N LEU A 15 -16.08 -31.09 -34.18
CA LEU A 15 -17.35 -30.38 -34.44
C LEU A 15 -18.41 -30.35 -33.31
N THR A 16 -19.17 -29.29 -33.00
CA THR A 16 -19.36 -27.91 -33.51
C THR A 16 -20.36 -27.21 -32.58
N ALA A 17 -20.15 -25.95 -32.19
CA ALA A 17 -21.22 -24.99 -31.99
C ALA A 17 -20.66 -23.56 -32.04
N ILE A 18 -21.19 -22.78 -32.96
CA ILE A 18 -20.77 -21.43 -33.34
C ILE A 18 -21.49 -20.42 -32.43
N GLY A 19 -20.73 -19.51 -31.81
CA GLY A 19 -21.22 -18.34 -31.08
C GLY A 19 -20.12 -17.28 -31.00
N SER A 20 -20.24 -16.27 -31.85
CA SER A 20 -19.19 -15.32 -32.24
C SER A 20 -18.78 -14.32 -31.14
N LEU A 21 -17.49 -13.96 -31.19
CA LEU A 21 -16.90 -12.62 -30.99
C LEU A 21 -17.06 -11.92 -29.62
N ALA A 22 -16.07 -12.11 -28.76
CA ALA A 22 -15.45 -10.99 -28.04
C ALA A 22 -13.93 -11.21 -27.96
N VAL A 23 -13.23 -10.41 -28.73
CA VAL A 23 -11.77 -10.34 -28.82
C VAL A 23 -11.25 -9.72 -27.52
N LEU A 24 -10.67 -10.53 -26.64
CA LEU A 24 -9.81 -10.05 -25.54
C LEU A 24 -8.36 -10.35 -25.90
N ASN A 25 -7.90 -9.72 -26.98
CA ASN A 25 -6.49 -9.46 -27.19
C ASN A 25 -6.16 -8.15 -26.48
N GLY A 26 -5.18 -8.18 -25.58
CA GLY A 26 -4.45 -6.98 -25.16
C GLY A 26 -4.66 -6.55 -23.71
N CYS A 27 -3.95 -7.21 -22.79
CA CYS A 27 -2.87 -6.55 -22.04
C CYS A 27 -1.98 -7.59 -21.33
N ALA A 28 -1.41 -8.51 -22.11
CA ALA A 28 -0.20 -9.22 -21.72
C ALA A 28 0.98 -8.46 -22.33
N SER A 29 1.46 -7.43 -21.64
CA SER A 29 2.84 -6.89 -21.73
C SER A 29 2.94 -5.60 -20.91
N GLY A 30 3.79 -5.65 -19.90
CA GLY A 30 4.12 -4.55 -19.03
C GLY A 30 4.79 -5.14 -17.81
N GLY A 31 6.02 -5.62 -18.00
CA GLY A 31 6.82 -6.25 -16.96
C GLY A 31 6.81 -5.41 -15.70
N GLN A 32 6.02 -5.84 -14.72
CA GLN A 32 6.30 -5.51 -13.35
C GLN A 32 7.43 -6.45 -12.93
N PRO A 33 8.57 -5.95 -12.45
CA PRO A 33 9.46 -6.82 -11.70
C PRO A 33 8.59 -7.40 -10.58
N LEU A 34 8.41 -8.71 -10.61
CA LEU A 34 8.15 -9.52 -9.43
C LEU A 34 9.25 -9.19 -8.43
N SER A 35 9.11 -8.06 -7.75
CA SER A 35 9.82 -7.77 -6.53
C SER A 35 9.21 -8.72 -5.52
N LEU A 36 9.81 -9.90 -5.47
CA LEU A 36 9.72 -10.89 -4.40
C LEU A 36 10.30 -10.28 -3.12
N THR A 37 9.79 -9.13 -2.69
CA THR A 37 9.92 -8.68 -1.32
C THR A 37 8.81 -9.38 -0.54
N PRO A 38 9.13 -10.22 0.46
CA PRO A 38 8.12 -10.72 1.38
C PRO A 38 7.43 -9.52 2.04
N GLY A 39 6.10 -9.40 1.90
CA GLY A 39 5.32 -8.39 2.64
C GLY A 39 4.90 -7.13 1.89
N GLY A 40 4.57 -7.24 0.61
CA GLY A 40 3.74 -6.24 -0.07
C GLY A 40 2.27 -6.31 0.40
N LEU A 41 1.60 -5.18 0.63
CA LEU A 41 0.13 -5.14 0.64
C LEU A 41 -0.36 -5.57 -0.75
N PRO A 42 -1.02 -6.74 -0.93
CA PRO A 42 -1.46 -7.16 -2.25
C PRO A 42 -2.58 -6.21 -2.72
N ALA A 43 -2.35 -5.57 -3.86
CA ALA A 43 -3.36 -4.87 -4.65
C ALA A 43 -4.20 -3.79 -3.91
N VAL A 44 -3.56 -2.94 -3.10
CA VAL A 44 -4.11 -1.59 -2.89
C VAL A 44 -3.50 -0.68 -3.96
N THR A 45 -4.29 -0.37 -5.00
CA THR A 45 -3.89 0.54 -6.07
C THR A 45 -3.35 1.84 -5.49
N GLY A 46 -2.06 2.14 -5.74
CA GLY A 46 -1.40 3.36 -5.29
C GLY A 46 -0.68 3.31 -3.94
N TYR A 47 -0.64 2.17 -3.23
CA TYR A 47 0.09 2.04 -1.96
C TYR A 47 1.13 0.93 -2.01
N THR A 48 2.31 1.29 -2.54
CA THR A 48 3.53 0.48 -2.50
C THR A 48 4.43 0.92 -1.35
N GLU A 49 5.51 0.17 -1.10
CA GLU A 49 6.56 0.61 -0.18
C GLU A 49 7.17 1.94 -0.66
N GLY A 50 7.22 2.94 0.23
CA GLY A 50 7.76 4.26 -0.07
C GLY A 50 9.28 4.30 0.14
N ASN A 51 10.02 5.00 -0.72
CA ASN A 51 11.48 5.14 -0.62
C ASN A 51 11.91 6.61 -0.50
N ALA A 52 13.21 6.87 -0.34
CA ALA A 52 13.73 8.23 -0.17
C ALA A 52 13.48 9.16 -1.38
N VAL A 53 13.23 8.60 -2.56
CA VAL A 53 12.98 9.31 -3.82
C VAL A 53 11.47 9.49 -4.07
N MET A 54 10.66 8.52 -3.64
CA MET A 54 9.21 8.49 -3.70
C MET A 54 8.68 8.22 -2.29
N PRO A 55 8.53 9.26 -1.46
CA PRO A 55 8.17 9.10 -0.06
C PRO A 55 6.72 8.64 0.12
N GLN A 56 5.89 8.72 -0.93
CA GLN A 56 4.52 8.21 -0.93
C GLN A 56 4.52 6.70 -0.82
N GLY A 57 3.66 6.17 0.05
CA GLY A 57 3.62 4.74 0.36
C GLY A 57 3.77 4.46 1.85
N TYR A 58 4.07 3.22 2.20
CA TYR A 58 4.34 2.82 3.58
C TYR A 58 5.82 2.50 3.78
N GLN A 59 6.31 2.73 4.99
CA GLN A 59 7.65 2.39 5.45
C GLN A 59 7.51 1.66 6.77
N VAL A 60 8.28 0.60 6.92
CA VAL A 60 8.28 -0.22 8.13
C VAL A 60 9.66 -0.10 8.76
N SER A 61 9.70 0.30 10.03
CA SER A 61 10.93 0.33 10.82
C SER A 61 10.74 -0.56 12.03
N GLY A 62 11.69 -1.48 12.26
CA GLY A 62 11.65 -2.41 13.39
C GLY A 62 11.80 -1.66 14.71
N GLY A 63 10.84 -1.84 15.61
CA GLY A 63 10.86 -1.32 16.97
C GLY A 63 11.20 -2.44 17.96
N GLY A 64 12.45 -2.91 18.00
CA GLY A 64 12.85 -3.98 18.92
C GLY A 64 12.14 -5.34 18.69
N ASP A 65 12.30 -6.27 19.65
CA ASP A 65 12.01 -7.70 19.45
C ASP A 65 10.53 -8.06 19.19
N ASN A 66 9.58 -7.17 19.51
CA ASN A 66 8.15 -7.39 19.26
C ASN A 66 7.38 -6.09 18.93
N ALA A 67 8.07 -5.01 18.56
CA ALA A 67 7.39 -3.78 18.14
C ALA A 67 7.77 -3.37 16.73
N LEU A 68 6.90 -2.57 16.13
CA LEU A 68 6.96 -2.17 14.75
C LEU A 68 6.43 -0.76 14.62
N ARG A 69 7.20 0.09 13.96
CA ARG A 69 6.75 1.42 13.57
C ARG A 69 6.41 1.40 12.09
N VAL A 70 5.15 1.63 11.79
CA VAL A 70 4.65 1.78 10.41
C VAL A 70 4.42 3.26 10.14
N THR A 71 5.13 3.80 9.17
CA THR A 71 4.94 5.17 8.70
C THR A 71 4.30 5.13 7.33
N VAL A 72 3.14 5.77 7.16
CA VAL A 72 2.42 5.85 5.89
C VAL A 72 2.35 7.30 5.45
N THR A 73 2.84 7.55 4.24
CA THR A 73 2.83 8.87 3.61
C THR A 73 1.80 8.88 2.49
N GLY A 74 0.80 9.75 2.63
CA GLY A 74 -0.25 10.00 1.65
C GLY A 74 -0.02 11.25 0.82
N SER A 75 -0.67 11.27 -0.35
CA SER A 75 -0.84 12.48 -1.15
C SER A 75 -1.75 13.50 -0.47
N ALA A 76 -1.80 14.72 -1.02
CA ALA A 76 -2.65 15.80 -0.54
C ALA A 76 -4.15 15.48 -0.49
N THR A 77 -4.60 14.54 -1.32
CA THR A 77 -6.01 14.15 -1.45
C THR A 77 -6.39 12.95 -0.60
N THR A 78 -5.45 12.36 0.13
CA THR A 78 -5.73 11.18 0.97
C THR A 78 -6.15 11.61 2.38
N PRO A 79 -7.30 11.14 2.89
CA PRO A 79 -7.71 11.39 4.27
C PRO A 79 -6.82 10.64 5.26
N ASN A 80 -6.63 11.24 6.44
CA ASN A 80 -5.85 10.66 7.53
C ASN A 80 -6.39 9.29 7.99
N GLU A 81 -7.72 9.11 7.94
CA GLU A 81 -8.37 7.84 8.29
C GLU A 81 -7.96 6.70 7.36
N ARG A 82 -7.89 6.97 6.05
CA ARG A 82 -7.42 5.98 5.07
C ARG A 82 -5.95 5.64 5.30
N LEU A 83 -5.12 6.63 5.59
CA LEU A 83 -3.71 6.41 5.92
C LEU A 83 -3.54 5.55 7.19
N LEU A 84 -4.38 5.77 8.20
CA LEU A 84 -4.41 4.94 9.39
C LEU A 84 -4.85 3.50 9.08
N LYS A 85 -5.90 3.31 8.28
CA LYS A 85 -6.33 1.97 7.84
C LYS A 85 -5.22 1.22 7.13
N ILE A 86 -4.47 1.90 6.26
CA ILE A 86 -3.32 1.33 5.54
C ILE A 86 -2.20 0.96 6.53
N ALA A 87 -1.89 1.83 7.50
CA ALA A 87 -0.89 1.55 8.52
C ALA A 87 -1.26 0.31 9.35
N LEU A 88 -2.52 0.22 9.79
CA LEU A 88 -3.07 -0.93 10.52
C LEU A 88 -3.08 -2.20 9.68
N ALA A 89 -3.44 -2.12 8.40
CA ALA A 89 -3.43 -3.26 7.48
C ALA A 89 -2.01 -3.80 7.32
N ARG A 90 -1.02 -2.92 7.12
CA ARG A 90 0.39 -3.33 7.02
C ARG A 90 0.90 -3.93 8.33
N ALA A 91 0.55 -3.35 9.47
CA ALA A 91 0.91 -3.91 10.77
C ALA A 91 0.31 -5.31 10.99
N ALA A 92 -0.95 -5.51 10.64
CA ALA A 92 -1.64 -6.80 10.75
C ALA A 92 -1.02 -7.87 9.83
N GLN A 93 -0.62 -7.48 8.62
CA GLN A 93 0.13 -8.35 7.70
C GLN A 93 1.50 -8.72 8.24
N TYR A 94 2.27 -7.73 8.72
CA TYR A 94 3.56 -7.98 9.33
C TYR A 94 3.45 -8.92 10.53
N GLY A 95 2.43 -8.75 11.37
CA GLY A 95 2.13 -9.67 12.46
C GLY A 95 1.83 -11.09 11.97
N THR A 96 1.12 -11.23 10.84
CA THR A 96 0.88 -12.53 10.21
C THR A 96 2.17 -13.16 9.66
N GLU A 97 3.03 -12.37 9.01
CA GLU A 97 4.36 -12.78 8.54
C GLU A 97 5.24 -13.27 9.69
N GLN A 98 5.18 -12.59 10.84
CA GLN A 98 5.91 -12.94 12.05
C GLN A 98 5.23 -14.02 12.92
N ASN A 99 4.18 -14.68 12.42
CA ASN A 99 3.40 -15.69 13.15
C ASN A 99 2.84 -15.20 14.50
N SER A 100 2.62 -13.89 14.63
CA SER A 100 1.97 -13.28 15.79
C SER A 100 0.46 -13.43 15.66
N LYS A 101 -0.21 -13.77 16.76
CA LYS A 101 -1.67 -14.00 16.77
C LYS A 101 -2.44 -12.69 16.91
N THR A 102 -1.88 -11.76 17.68
CA THR A 102 -2.49 -10.48 18.03
C THR A 102 -1.50 -9.35 17.86
N PHE A 103 -2.03 -8.15 17.66
CA PHE A 103 -1.26 -6.92 17.68
C PHE A 103 -2.03 -5.81 18.39
N ARG A 104 -1.30 -4.92 19.05
CA ARG A 104 -1.82 -3.73 19.71
C ARG A 104 -1.24 -2.51 19.03
N ALA A 105 -2.11 -1.63 18.57
CA ALA A 105 -1.71 -0.35 18.02
C ALA A 105 -1.71 0.72 19.12
N ALA A 106 -0.62 1.49 19.20
CA ALA A 106 -0.56 2.71 20.00
C ALA A 106 -1.39 3.83 19.33
N GLU A 107 -1.44 4.99 19.99
CA GLU A 107 -2.08 6.18 19.43
C GLU A 107 -1.35 6.63 18.15
N PRO A 108 -2.07 6.87 17.04
CA PRO A 108 -1.45 7.29 15.78
C PRO A 108 -0.95 8.72 15.86
N ALA A 109 0.29 8.95 15.41
CA ALA A 109 0.85 10.27 15.25
C ALA A 109 0.58 10.81 13.84
N TYR A 110 -0.11 11.93 13.74
CA TYR A 110 -0.39 12.62 12.48
C TYR A 110 0.58 13.79 12.30
N SER A 111 1.18 13.89 11.12
CA SER A 111 2.05 15.01 10.77
C SER A 111 1.90 15.40 9.30
N VAL A 112 2.37 16.61 8.98
CA VAL A 112 2.36 17.16 7.62
C VAL A 112 3.80 17.39 7.19
N ARG A 113 4.13 16.97 5.97
CA ARG A 113 5.42 17.23 5.33
C ARG A 113 5.20 18.17 4.16
N CYS A 114 5.64 19.41 4.33
CA CYS A 114 5.56 20.41 3.28
C CYS A 114 6.74 20.27 2.31
N GLY A 115 6.45 20.21 1.01
CA GLY A 115 7.46 20.14 -0.04
C GLY A 115 8.32 21.40 -0.08
N LYS A 116 9.55 21.30 -0.59
CA LYS A 116 10.36 22.50 -0.88
C LYS A 116 9.83 23.18 -2.14
N THR A 117 9.73 24.50 -2.11
CA THR A 117 9.25 25.33 -3.23
C THR A 117 10.38 25.83 -4.14
N SER A 118 11.63 25.74 -3.69
CA SER A 118 12.81 26.12 -4.48
C SER A 118 14.04 25.33 -4.07
N VAL A 119 14.93 25.10 -5.04
CA VAL A 119 16.30 24.63 -4.78
C VAL A 119 17.29 25.60 -5.42
N SER A 120 18.34 25.95 -4.68
CA SER A 120 19.46 26.74 -5.23
C SER A 120 20.55 25.77 -5.66
N GLU A 121 20.81 25.70 -6.96
CA GLU A 121 21.86 24.87 -7.53
C GLU A 121 22.80 25.77 -8.35
N ARG A 122 24.08 25.80 -7.97
CA ARG A 122 25.13 26.63 -8.61
C ARG A 122 24.74 28.11 -8.77
N GLY A 123 24.13 28.71 -7.76
CA GLY A 123 23.75 30.13 -7.76
C GLY A 123 22.48 30.45 -8.55
N ALA A 124 21.87 29.48 -9.23
CA ALA A 124 20.56 29.62 -9.85
C ALA A 124 19.48 29.01 -8.95
N THR A 125 18.46 29.81 -8.63
CA THR A 125 17.28 29.31 -7.91
C THR A 125 16.30 28.73 -8.92
N ARG A 126 16.01 27.43 -8.82
CA ARG A 126 14.93 26.79 -9.58
C ARG A 126 13.69 26.66 -8.71
N ALA A 127 12.56 27.13 -9.22
CA ALA A 127 11.26 26.87 -8.64
C ALA A 127 10.93 25.38 -8.81
N LEU A 128 10.51 24.75 -7.72
CA LEU A 128 10.03 23.37 -7.70
C LEU A 128 8.53 23.39 -7.47
N SER A 129 7.80 22.50 -8.14
CA SER A 129 6.43 22.21 -7.77
C SER A 129 6.45 21.53 -6.39
N PRO A 130 5.95 22.19 -5.33
CA PRO A 130 5.99 21.60 -4.01
C PRO A 130 5.04 20.42 -3.96
N THR A 131 5.53 19.26 -3.52
CA THR A 131 4.67 18.12 -3.23
C THR A 131 4.48 18.05 -1.72
N ASP A 132 3.24 18.25 -1.28
CA ASP A 132 2.86 18.14 0.12
C ASP A 132 2.32 16.76 0.43
N TYR A 133 2.65 16.30 1.63
CA TYR A 133 2.28 14.98 2.09
C TYR A 133 1.67 15.03 3.48
N ARG A 134 0.71 14.14 3.70
CA ARG A 134 0.22 13.78 5.03
C ARG A 134 0.95 12.53 5.47
N VAL A 135 1.37 12.47 6.73
CA VAL A 135 2.12 11.34 7.28
C VAL A 135 1.41 10.84 8.52
N VAL A 136 1.18 9.53 8.57
CA VAL A 136 0.68 8.82 9.75
C VAL A 136 1.76 7.87 10.22
N THR A 137 2.15 7.98 11.47
CA THR A 137 3.05 7.04 12.12
C THR A 137 2.27 6.25 13.16
N LEU A 138 2.41 4.93 13.11
CA LEU A 138 1.73 4.01 14.00
C LEU A 138 2.76 3.07 14.62
N ASP A 139 2.87 3.11 15.95
CA ASP A 139 3.66 2.15 16.71
C ASP A 139 2.77 0.97 17.12
N VAL A 140 3.25 -0.24 16.90
CA VAL A 140 2.50 -1.48 17.10
C VAL A 140 3.35 -2.47 17.87
N THR A 141 2.74 -3.18 18.82
CA THR A 141 3.37 -4.29 19.54
C THR A 141 2.65 -5.61 19.25
N PHE A 142 3.39 -6.70 19.11
CA PHE A 142 2.86 -8.00 18.76
C PHE A 142 2.79 -8.98 19.94
N GLY A 143 1.71 -9.76 19.97
CA GLY A 143 1.47 -10.83 20.93
C GLY A 143 1.46 -12.21 20.27
N LYS A 144 2.10 -13.19 20.92
CA LYS A 144 2.09 -14.60 20.49
C LYS A 144 0.88 -15.37 21.03
N SER A 145 0.20 -14.84 22.04
CA SER A 145 -1.00 -15.40 22.64
C SER A 145 -2.25 -14.64 22.18
N SER A 146 -3.37 -15.37 22.14
CA SER A 146 -4.68 -14.74 22.07
C SER A 146 -4.90 -14.00 23.39
N SER A 147 -5.04 -12.68 23.32
CA SER A 147 -5.35 -11.84 24.48
C SER A 147 -6.86 -11.61 24.55
N ALA A 148 -7.38 -11.42 25.76
CA ALA A 148 -8.77 -11.04 26.01
C ALA A 148 -8.97 -9.52 26.07
N ASP A 149 -7.89 -8.75 25.97
CA ASP A 149 -7.95 -7.29 25.98
C ASP A 149 -8.56 -6.79 24.65
N PRO A 150 -9.62 -5.95 24.67
CA PRO A 150 -10.20 -5.38 23.46
C PRO A 150 -9.24 -4.50 22.65
N ALA A 151 -8.12 -4.04 23.23
CA ALA A 151 -7.06 -3.34 22.51
C ALA A 151 -6.22 -4.26 21.63
N ASP A 152 -6.23 -5.57 21.88
CA ASP A 152 -5.47 -6.56 21.11
C ASP A 152 -6.31 -7.09 19.94
N ARG A 153 -5.84 -6.79 18.73
CA ARG A 153 -6.54 -7.13 17.49
C ARG A 153 -5.96 -8.38 16.86
N PRO A 154 -6.78 -9.33 16.38
CA PRO A 154 -6.29 -10.54 15.72
C PRO A 154 -5.67 -10.22 14.35
N THR A 155 -4.41 -10.59 14.13
CA THR A 155 -3.61 -10.20 12.95
C THR A 155 -4.27 -10.59 11.63
N LYS A 156 -4.54 -11.89 11.44
CA LYS A 156 -5.05 -12.45 10.18
C LYS A 156 -6.42 -11.89 9.75
N PRO A 157 -7.49 -11.95 10.58
CA PRO A 157 -8.79 -11.42 10.18
C PRO A 157 -8.79 -9.88 10.05
N THR A 158 -8.01 -9.16 10.88
CA THR A 158 -7.91 -7.70 10.76
C THR A 158 -7.21 -7.28 9.47
N ALA A 159 -6.16 -7.99 9.03
CA ALA A 159 -5.51 -7.71 7.76
C ALA A 159 -6.49 -7.85 6.58
N ALA A 160 -7.27 -8.92 6.54
CA ALA A 160 -8.25 -9.15 5.47
C ALA A 160 -9.38 -8.12 5.47
N ALA A 161 -9.93 -7.79 6.65
CA ALA A 161 -11.02 -6.82 6.78
C ALA A 161 -10.58 -5.42 6.35
N LEU A 162 -9.43 -4.95 6.84
CA LEU A 162 -8.92 -3.61 6.49
C LEU A 162 -8.58 -3.50 5.01
N LEU A 163 -8.02 -4.54 4.40
CA LEU A 163 -7.77 -4.54 2.95
C LEU A 163 -9.06 -4.39 2.15
N ALA A 164 -10.11 -5.13 2.51
CA ALA A 164 -11.40 -5.04 1.85
C ALA A 164 -12.03 -3.64 2.02
N GLU A 165 -11.94 -3.05 3.22
CA GLU A 165 -12.40 -1.68 3.47
C GLU A 165 -11.65 -0.65 2.62
N ILE A 166 -10.32 -0.74 2.53
CA ILE A 166 -9.50 0.18 1.75
C ILE A 166 -9.80 0.07 0.25
N GLN A 167 -10.09 -1.14 -0.24
CA GLN A 167 -10.43 -1.40 -1.64
C GLN A 167 -11.84 -0.91 -1.99
N ALA A 168 -12.80 -1.03 -1.07
CA ALA A 168 -14.17 -0.56 -1.27
C ALA A 168 -14.32 0.96 -1.07
N GLU A 169 -13.44 1.58 -0.30
CA GLU A 169 -13.51 3.01 0.01
C GLU A 169 -13.13 3.86 -1.20
N GLN A 170 -14.13 4.59 -1.72
CA GLN A 170 -13.98 5.65 -2.69
C GLN A 170 -14.01 7.00 -1.99
N ILE A 171 -13.02 7.85 -2.26
CA ILE A 171 -12.98 9.21 -1.71
C ILE A 171 -13.68 10.14 -2.70
N PRO A 172 -14.79 10.80 -2.32
CA PRO A 172 -15.47 11.76 -3.20
C PRO A 172 -14.52 12.89 -3.65
N GLN A 173 -14.66 13.37 -4.89
CA GLN A 173 -13.79 14.41 -5.45
C GLN A 173 -13.83 15.72 -4.63
N GLU A 174 -15.01 16.07 -4.10
CA GLU A 174 -15.19 17.22 -3.20
C GLU A 174 -14.35 17.10 -1.92
N THR A 175 -14.31 15.91 -1.33
CA THR A 175 -13.48 15.61 -0.14
C THR A 175 -11.99 15.69 -0.50
N GLN A 176 -11.59 15.19 -1.67
CA GLN A 176 -10.21 15.27 -2.14
C GLN A 176 -9.75 16.73 -2.30
N ALA A 177 -10.58 17.59 -2.89
CA ALA A 177 -10.29 19.01 -3.05
C ALA A 177 -10.20 19.73 -1.69
N ALA A 178 -11.12 19.46 -0.77
CA ALA A 178 -11.08 20.02 0.58
C ALA A 178 -9.82 19.58 1.36
N LEU A 179 -9.42 18.31 1.26
CA LEU A 179 -8.21 17.79 1.89
C LEU A 179 -6.94 18.42 1.33
N ALA A 180 -6.90 18.64 0.01
CA ALA A 180 -5.79 19.31 -0.65
C ALA A 180 -5.69 20.78 -0.22
N ALA A 181 -6.84 21.49 -0.14
CA ALA A 181 -6.89 22.87 0.36
C ALA A 181 -6.43 22.98 1.82
N GLN A 182 -6.86 22.06 2.69
CA GLN A 182 -6.40 22.01 4.09
C GLN A 182 -4.90 21.78 4.20
N LEU A 183 -4.35 20.89 3.36
CA LEU A 183 -2.91 20.61 3.38
C LEU A 183 -2.10 21.81 2.86
N ALA A 184 -2.58 22.45 1.80
CA ALA A 184 -2.00 23.68 1.29
C ALA A 184 -1.98 24.76 2.39
N GLN A 185 -3.09 24.97 3.10
CA GLN A 185 -3.18 25.91 4.22
C GLN A 185 -2.21 25.55 5.36
N ALA A 186 -2.12 24.28 5.75
CA ALA A 186 -1.19 23.81 6.78
C ALA A 186 0.28 24.07 6.41
N CYS A 187 0.58 24.12 5.12
CA CYS A 187 1.90 24.45 4.59
C CYS A 187 2.06 25.92 4.19
N GLY A 188 1.12 26.80 4.55
CA GLY A 188 1.18 28.23 4.24
C GLY A 188 1.02 28.56 2.76
N ARG A 189 0.38 27.67 1.99
CA ARG A 189 0.10 27.86 0.56
C ARG A 189 -1.36 28.24 0.33
N SER A 190 -1.58 29.13 -0.64
CA SER A 190 -2.90 29.34 -1.21
C SER A 190 -3.36 28.04 -1.90
N ALA A 191 -4.56 27.57 -1.53
CA ALA A 191 -5.18 26.41 -2.16
C ALA A 191 -5.26 26.63 -3.69
N PRO A 192 -4.99 25.60 -4.51
CA PRO A 192 -5.10 25.70 -5.96
C PRO A 192 -6.55 25.91 -6.41
#